data_AF-A0A3C8C9K2-F1
#
_entry.id   AF-A0A3C8C9K2-F1
#
_cell.length_a   1.000
_cell.length_b   1.000
_cell.length_c   1.000
_cell.angle_alpha   90.00
_cell.angle_beta   90.00
_cell.angle_gamma   90.00
#
_symmetry.space_group_name_H-M   'P 1'
#
loop_
_entity.id
_entity.type
_entity.pdbx_description
1 polymer ?
#
loop_
_entity_poly.entity_id
_entity_poly.type
_entity_poly.pdbx_seq_one_letter_code
_entity_poly.pdbx_strand_id
1 'polypeptide(L)'
;MPETRFKVNTCENGIRFSAVIQPRSSQNEISGIYNNSLKIRLTSPPVDGAANKTCVKFLAKWLRVSPSRVRIVTGLSSKNKIIEINGVDESAFRDKLTAKIPNLFKEHQP
;
A
#
# COMPACT_ATOMS: atom_id res chain seq x y z
N MET A 1 12.61 -11.19 17.85
CA MET A 1 12.20 -11.83 16.59
C MET A 1 11.08 -11.01 15.98
N PRO A 2 11.22 -10.43 14.77
CA PRO A 2 10.08 -9.83 14.09
C PRO A 2 9.75 -10.60 12.82
N GLU A 3 8.76 -11.48 12.94
CA GLU A 3 7.97 -11.96 11.81
C GLU A 3 7.11 -10.79 11.29
N THR A 4 7.61 -10.08 10.28
CA THR A 4 6.85 -9.02 9.59
C THR A 4 5.69 -9.64 8.81
N ARG A 5 4.66 -10.07 9.54
CA ARG A 5 3.52 -10.81 8.98
C ARG A 5 2.50 -9.82 8.44
N PHE A 6 2.84 -9.20 7.31
CA PHE A 6 1.88 -8.42 6.53
C PHE A 6 0.66 -9.29 6.22
N LYS A 7 -0.50 -8.91 6.76
CA LYS A 7 -1.75 -9.66 6.59
C LYS A 7 -2.49 -9.08 5.38
N VAL A 8 -2.55 -9.86 4.32
CA VAL A 8 -3.48 -9.64 3.21
C VAL A 8 -4.67 -10.56 3.45
N ASN A 9 -5.87 -10.03 3.29
CA ASN A 9 -7.10 -10.82 3.30
C ASN A 9 -7.55 -10.96 1.86
N THR A 10 -7.68 -12.18 1.36
CA THR A 10 -8.34 -12.46 0.08
C THR A 10 -9.85 -12.35 0.27
N CYS A 11 -10.48 -11.51 -0.54
CA CYS A 11 -11.93 -11.41 -0.66
C CYS A 11 -12.37 -12.04 -1.98
N GLU A 12 -13.67 -12.32 -2.12
CA GLU A 12 -14.26 -13.09 -3.23
C GLU A 12 -13.80 -12.68 -4.64
N ASN A 13 -13.48 -11.41 -4.86
CA ASN A 13 -12.99 -10.89 -6.14
C ASN A 13 -11.69 -10.07 -6.03
N GLY A 14 -10.93 -10.19 -4.93
CA GLY A 14 -9.76 -9.34 -4.73
C GLY A 14 -8.99 -9.57 -3.45
N ILE A 15 -8.22 -8.56 -3.05
CA ILE A 15 -7.42 -8.56 -1.83
C ILE A 15 -7.61 -7.28 -1.04
N ARG A 16 -7.49 -7.39 0.28
CA ARG A 16 -7.58 -6.27 1.22
C ARG A 16 -6.39 -6.27 2.15
N PHE A 17 -5.71 -5.13 2.24
CA PHE A 17 -4.53 -4.98 3.10
C PHE A 17 -4.45 -3.58 3.71
N SER A 18 -3.67 -3.48 4.78
CA SER A 18 -3.39 -2.20 5.44
C SER A 18 -2.22 -1.51 4.74
N ALA A 19 -2.35 -0.22 4.48
CA ALA A 19 -1.31 0.62 3.91
C ALA A 19 -1.17 1.91 4.72
N VAL A 20 0.06 2.31 5.02
CA VAL A 20 0.37 3.58 5.70
C VAL A 20 0.74 4.61 4.64
N ILE A 21 -0.03 5.68 4.55
CA ILE A 21 0.27 6.78 3.66
C ILE A 21 1.12 7.80 4.41
N GLN A 22 2.36 7.99 3.96
CA GLN A 22 3.22 9.10 4.35
C GLN A 22 3.16 10.20 3.29
N PRO A 23 2.33 11.25 3.50
CA PRO A 23 2.39 12.46 2.68
C PRO A 23 3.70 13.23 2.93
N ARG A 24 3.99 14.25 2.09
CA ARG A 24 5.24 15.05 2.10
C ARG A 24 6.53 14.26 1.84
N SER A 25 6.49 13.30 0.94
CA SER A 25 7.72 12.64 0.46
C SER A 25 8.26 13.34 -0.79
N SER A 26 9.57 13.28 -1.03
CA SER A 26 10.18 13.85 -2.24
C SER A 26 9.75 13.13 -3.51
N GLN A 27 9.38 11.85 -3.41
CA GLN A 27 8.94 11.01 -4.52
C GLN A 27 7.79 10.08 -4.11
N ASN A 28 7.12 9.52 -5.11
CA ASN A 28 5.99 8.60 -4.95
C ASN A 28 6.49 7.15 -5.04
N GLU A 29 6.67 6.50 -3.90
CA GLU A 29 7.29 5.18 -3.80
C GLU A 29 6.75 4.33 -2.66
N ILE A 30 6.92 3.01 -2.78
CA ILE A 30 6.65 2.07 -1.69
C ILE A 30 7.95 1.95 -0.91
N SER A 31 7.95 2.43 0.33
CA SER A 31 9.15 2.45 1.18
C SER A 31 9.37 1.11 1.89
N GLY A 32 8.36 0.24 1.98
CA GLY A 32 8.45 -1.04 2.68
C GLY A 32 7.14 -1.46 3.33
N ILE A 33 7.21 -2.45 4.21
CA ILE A 33 6.11 -2.81 5.13
C ILE A 33 6.52 -2.32 6.53
N TYR A 34 5.62 -1.62 7.21
CA TYR A 34 5.81 -1.09 8.55
C TYR A 34 4.61 -1.46 9.42
N ASN A 35 4.83 -2.10 10.58
CA ASN A 35 3.76 -2.57 11.48
C ASN A 35 2.63 -3.29 10.73
N ASN A 36 2.99 -4.33 9.97
CA ASN A 36 2.06 -5.17 9.21
C ASN A 36 1.26 -4.41 8.13
N SER A 37 1.69 -3.20 7.76
CA SER A 37 1.03 -2.33 6.80
C SER A 37 2.00 -1.83 5.73
N LEU A 38 1.56 -1.71 4.48
CA LEU A 38 2.40 -1.30 3.36
C LEU A 38 2.64 0.21 3.40
N LYS A 39 3.88 0.63 3.64
CA LYS A 39 4.28 2.03 3.77
C LYS A 39 4.48 2.64 2.39
N ILE A 40 3.57 3.55 2.03
CA ILE A 40 3.57 4.28 0.76
C ILE A 40 3.90 5.74 1.04
N ARG A 41 4.98 6.20 0.43
CA ARG A 41 5.43 7.59 0.46
C ARG A 41 4.87 8.30 -0.75
N LEU A 42 4.15 9.40 -0.53
CA LEU A 42 3.55 10.20 -1.60
C LEU A 42 4.00 11.66 -1.46
N THR A 43 4.26 12.29 -2.59
CA THR A 43 4.48 13.75 -2.70
C THR A 43 3.22 14.55 -2.44
N SER A 44 2.05 13.90 -2.46
CA SER A 44 0.78 14.59 -2.28
C SER A 44 0.66 15.22 -0.90
N PRO A 45 0.05 16.41 -0.83
CA PRO A 45 -0.22 17.07 0.45
C PRO A 45 -1.21 16.25 1.29
N PRO A 46 -1.15 16.36 2.63
CA PRO A 46 -2.06 15.67 3.57
C PRO A 46 -3.47 16.29 3.59
N VAL A 47 -3.94 16.84 2.47
CA VAL A 47 -5.31 17.37 2.36
C VAL A 47 -6.24 16.17 2.17
N ASP A 48 -7.33 16.15 2.92
CA ASP A 48 -8.30 15.06 2.93
C ASP A 48 -8.75 14.74 1.49
N GLY A 49 -8.44 13.52 1.03
CA GLY A 49 -8.74 13.07 -0.33
C GLY A 49 -7.61 13.18 -1.37
N ALA A 50 -6.65 14.11 -1.26
CA ALA A 50 -5.54 14.19 -2.23
C ALA A 50 -4.58 13.00 -2.12
N ALA A 51 -4.20 12.66 -0.88
CA ALA A 51 -3.42 11.46 -0.60
C ALA A 51 -4.14 10.18 -1.04
N ASN A 52 -5.48 10.13 -0.89
CA ASN A 52 -6.29 8.99 -1.33
C ASN A 52 -6.26 8.82 -2.85
N LYS A 53 -6.53 9.91 -3.60
CA LYS A 53 -6.53 9.89 -5.08
C LYS A 53 -5.18 9.47 -5.64
N THR A 54 -4.10 10.05 -5.10
CA THR A 54 -2.75 9.70 -5.55
C THR A 54 -2.39 8.27 -5.19
N CYS A 55 -2.79 7.79 -4.01
CA CYS A 55 -2.54 6.41 -3.62
C CYS A 55 -3.29 5.41 -4.50
N VAL A 56 -4.56 5.69 -4.83
CA VAL A 56 -5.37 4.89 -5.76
C VAL A 56 -4.70 4.85 -7.13
N LYS A 57 -4.30 6.01 -7.69
CA LYS A 57 -3.60 6.08 -8.98
C LYS A 57 -2.27 5.33 -8.96
N PHE A 58 -1.50 5.47 -7.89
CA PHE A 58 -0.20 4.83 -7.73
C PHE A 58 -0.33 3.30 -7.66
N LEU A 59 -1.25 2.79 -6.83
CA LEU A 59 -1.54 1.35 -6.71
C LEU A 59 -2.11 0.78 -8.00
N ALA A 60 -3.03 1.49 -8.66
CA ALA A 60 -3.57 1.12 -9.96
C ALA A 60 -2.45 0.92 -11.00
N LYS A 61 -1.53 1.90 -11.09
CA LYS A 61 -0.38 1.83 -12.01
C LYS A 61 0.59 0.69 -11.65
N TRP A 62 0.87 0.51 -10.37
CA TRP A 62 1.80 -0.52 -9.88
C TRP A 62 1.24 -1.95 -10.11
N LEU A 63 -0.04 -2.14 -9.84
CA LEU A 63 -0.69 -3.44 -10.01
C LEU A 63 -1.17 -3.67 -11.44
N ARG A 64 -1.13 -2.65 -12.30
CA ARG A 64 -1.72 -2.64 -13.65
C ARG A 64 -3.22 -2.97 -13.61
N VAL A 65 -3.93 -2.39 -12.65
CA VAL A 65 -5.39 -2.53 -12.51
C VAL A 65 -6.07 -1.18 -12.68
N SER A 66 -7.36 -1.20 -13.03
CA SER A 66 -8.14 0.03 -13.13
C SER A 66 -8.28 0.70 -11.76
N PRO A 67 -8.20 2.04 -11.67
CA PRO A 67 -8.37 2.77 -10.41
C PRO A 67 -9.74 2.51 -9.77
N SER A 68 -10.77 2.17 -10.56
CA SER A 68 -12.09 1.78 -10.07
C SER A 68 -12.07 0.51 -9.22
N ARG A 69 -11.05 -0.36 -9.39
CA ARG A 69 -10.90 -1.59 -8.62
C ARG A 69 -10.18 -1.36 -7.29
N VAL A 70 -9.56 -0.20 -7.09
CA VAL A 70 -8.82 0.15 -5.87
C VAL A 70 -9.70 1.06 -5.02
N ARG A 71 -10.07 0.60 -3.83
CA ARG A 71 -10.98 1.31 -2.94
C ARG A 71 -10.40 1.39 -1.52
N ILE A 72 -10.58 2.52 -0.87
CA ILE A 72 -10.16 2.69 0.53
C ILE A 72 -11.37 2.38 1.40
N VAL A 73 -11.32 1.27 2.13
CA VAL A 73 -12.42 0.78 2.97
C VAL A 73 -12.42 1.49 4.33
N THR A 74 -11.23 1.84 4.85
CA THR A 74 -11.10 2.40 6.21
C THR A 74 -9.88 3.31 6.30
N GLY A 75 -9.87 4.25 7.26
CA GLY A 75 -8.74 5.13 7.52
C GLY A 75 -8.75 6.45 6.72
N LEU A 76 -9.93 6.96 6.35
CA LEU A 76 -10.05 8.27 5.69
C LEU A 76 -9.35 9.38 6.51
N SER A 77 -9.56 9.38 7.83
CA SER A 77 -8.98 10.34 8.79
C SER A 77 -7.63 9.92 9.40
N SER A 78 -7.03 8.80 8.98
CA SER A 78 -5.80 8.27 9.60
C SER A 78 -4.69 7.99 8.58
N LYS A 79 -3.44 8.02 9.06
CA LYS A 79 -2.26 7.62 8.28
C LYS A 79 -2.27 6.15 7.88
N ASN A 80 -2.89 5.28 8.69
CA ASN A 80 -3.19 3.89 8.33
C ASN A 80 -4.53 3.83 7.60
N LYS A 81 -4.49 3.28 6.38
CA LYS A 81 -5.66 3.09 5.52
C LYS A 81 -5.78 1.61 5.17
N ILE A 82 -7.00 1.11 5.12
CA ILE A 82 -7.25 -0.23 4.60
C ILE A 82 -7.69 -0.10 3.15
N ILE A 83 -6.92 -0.70 2.25
CA ILE A 83 -7.12 -0.64 0.81
C ILE A 83 -7.57 -2.01 0.34
N GLU A 84 -8.63 -2.02 -0.45
CA GLU A 84 -9.17 -3.17 -1.13
C GLU A 84 -8.91 -3.02 -2.62
N ILE A 85 -8.45 -4.09 -3.25
CA ILE A 85 -8.09 -4.14 -4.65
C ILE A 85 -8.76 -5.35 -5.27
N ASN A 86 -9.70 -5.10 -6.18
CA ASN A 86 -10.39 -6.14 -6.91
C ASN A 86 -9.60 -6.57 -8.17
N GLY A 87 -9.64 -7.86 -8.48
CA GLY A 87 -8.95 -8.48 -9.62
C GLY A 87 -7.43 -8.59 -9.48
N VAL A 88 -6.92 -8.67 -8.25
CA VAL A 88 -5.53 -9.00 -7.95
C VAL A 88 -5.50 -10.15 -6.97
N ASP A 89 -4.65 -11.13 -7.26
CA ASP A 89 -4.40 -12.28 -6.39
C ASP A 89 -3.35 -11.96 -5.33
N GLU A 90 -3.48 -12.57 -4.14
CA GLU A 90 -2.51 -12.39 -3.05
C GLU A 90 -1.11 -12.84 -3.50
N SER A 91 -1.02 -13.95 -4.22
CA SER A 91 0.23 -14.51 -4.72
C SER A 91 0.94 -13.54 -5.66
N ALA A 92 0.22 -12.97 -6.63
CA ALA A 92 0.76 -11.98 -7.57
C ALA A 92 1.16 -10.67 -6.86
N PHE A 93 0.41 -10.28 -5.83
CA PHE A 93 0.75 -9.13 -5.01
C PHE A 93 2.03 -9.33 -4.20
N ARG A 94 2.20 -10.50 -3.59
CA ARG A 94 3.42 -10.89 -2.85
C ARG A 94 4.64 -11.01 -3.75
N ASP A 95 4.46 -11.55 -4.95
CA ASP A 95 5.52 -11.61 -5.96
C ASP A 95 6.01 -10.20 -6.34
N LYS A 96 5.08 -9.29 -6.70
CA LYS A 96 5.42 -7.89 -6.99
C LYS A 96 6.04 -7.17 -5.80
N LEU A 97 5.58 -7.44 -4.58
CA LEU A 97 6.15 -6.87 -3.36
C LEU A 97 7.62 -7.28 -3.20
N THR A 98 7.90 -8.57 -3.34
CA THR A 98 9.24 -9.15 -3.26
C THR A 98 10.15 -8.58 -4.37
N ALA A 99 9.63 -8.47 -5.59
CA ALA A 99 10.36 -7.93 -6.73
C ALA A 99 10.72 -6.44 -6.58
N LYS A 100 9.84 -5.65 -5.95
CA LYS A 100 9.98 -4.19 -5.84
C LYS A 100 10.70 -3.75 -4.56
N ILE A 101 10.69 -4.59 -3.52
CA ILE A 101 11.40 -4.38 -2.26
C ILE A 101 12.26 -5.62 -1.98
N PRO A 102 13.43 -5.75 -2.63
CA PRO A 102 14.39 -6.81 -2.29
C PRO A 102 14.98 -6.61 -0.88
N ASN A 103 14.85 -5.42 -0.30
CA ASN A 103 15.40 -5.02 1.00
C ASN A 103 14.42 -5.17 2.17
N LEU A 104 13.52 -6.17 2.14
CA LEU A 104 12.54 -6.41 3.21
C LEU A 104 13.18 -6.65 4.60
N PHE A 105 14.51 -6.85 4.64
CA PHE A 105 15.31 -7.13 5.83
C PHE A 105 16.31 -6.04 6.25
N LYS A 106 16.46 -4.91 5.53
CA LYS A 106 17.40 -3.88 5.97
C LYS A 106 16.71 -2.88 6.89
N GLU A 107 16.93 -3.10 8.18
CA GLU A 107 16.72 -2.12 9.25
C GLU A 107 17.22 -0.74 8.82
N HIS A 108 16.33 0.24 8.84
CA HIS A 108 16.73 1.63 8.84
C HIS A 108 16.00 2.30 10.00
N GLN A 109 16.53 2.08 11.20
CA GLN A 109 16.38 3.01 12.30
C GLN A 109 17.27 4.22 12.00
N PRO A 110 16.76 5.46 12.05
CA PRO A 110 17.56 6.56 12.57
C PRO A 110 17.67 6.46 14.10
#